data_AF-A0A2A6R0K8-F1
#
_entry.id   AF-A0A2A6R0K8-F1
#
_cell.length_a   1.000
_cell.length_b   1.000
_cell.length_c   1.000
_cell.angle_alpha   90.00
_cell.angle_beta   90.00
_cell.angle_gamma   90.00
#
_symmetry.space_group_name_H-M   'P 1'
#
loop_
_entity.id
_entity.type
_entity.pdbx_description
1 polymer ?
#
loop_
_entity_poly.entity_id
_entity_poly.type
_entity_poly.pdbx_seq_one_letter_code
_entity_poly.pdbx_strand_id
1 'polypeptide(L)'
;MPEMNYSKKLRGWSLRDADEAGQLLEVTCQFCRTTYRYFPRDLLKLTANVSLDRLPSRFHCQRCDRADYMVLTVVQLWGSEYGKLPVRRLVKINTVKKPIWEDGVL
;
A
#
# COMPACT_ATOMS: atom_id res chain seq x y z
N MET A 1 12.19 25.81 7.39
CA MET A 1 11.37 24.71 7.94
C MET A 1 12.29 23.51 8.09
N PRO A 2 12.44 22.90 9.28
CA PRO A 2 13.32 21.75 9.40
C PRO A 2 12.76 20.61 8.52
N GLU A 3 13.63 20.01 7.71
CA GLU A 3 13.31 18.83 6.91
C GLU A 3 12.98 17.67 7.85
N MET A 4 11.70 17.55 8.20
CA MET A 4 11.22 16.50 9.05
C MET A 4 11.27 15.20 8.24
N ASN A 5 12.21 14.32 8.59
CA ASN A 5 12.44 13.06 7.87
C ASN A 5 11.18 12.18 7.94
N TYR A 6 10.37 12.26 6.88
CA TYR A 6 9.08 11.59 6.76
C TYR A 6 9.24 10.07 6.94
N SER A 7 10.33 9.50 6.42
CA SER A 7 10.67 8.08 6.55
C SER A 7 10.86 7.64 8.00
N LYS A 8 11.42 8.49 8.88
CA LYS A 8 11.54 8.19 10.32
C LYS A 8 10.19 8.07 11.01
N LYS A 9 9.21 8.92 10.64
CA LYS A 9 7.84 8.81 11.18
C LYS A 9 7.14 7.53 10.71
N LEU A 10 7.30 7.19 9.42
CA LEU A 10 6.68 5.97 8.86
C LEU A 10 7.25 4.67 9.44
N ARG A 11 8.49 4.67 9.95
CA ARG A 11 9.07 3.49 10.64
C ARG A 11 8.35 3.14 11.94
N GLY A 12 7.92 4.15 12.69
CA GLY A 12 7.19 3.96 13.94
C GLY A 12 5.67 3.85 13.78
N TRP A 13 5.17 3.94 12.54
CA TRP A 13 3.73 3.94 12.24
C TRP A 13 3.40 2.71 11.41
N SER A 14 2.52 1.85 11.92
CA SER A 14 2.13 0.61 11.26
C SER A 14 0.84 0.75 10.45
N LEU A 15 0.55 -0.27 9.64
CA LEU A 15 -0.74 -0.40 8.94
C LEU A 15 -1.92 -0.34 9.92
N ARG A 16 -1.81 -0.98 11.09
CA ARG A 16 -2.85 -0.96 12.11
C ARG A 16 -3.05 0.43 12.71
N ASP A 17 -1.96 1.11 13.06
CA ASP A 17 -2.03 2.48 13.63
C ASP A 17 -2.70 3.44 12.63
N ALA A 18 -2.41 3.29 11.34
CA ALA A 18 -3.05 4.07 10.29
C ALA A 18 -4.55 3.78 10.15
N ASP A 19 -4.97 2.53 10.34
CA ASP A 19 -6.39 2.16 10.33
C ASP A 19 -7.14 2.79 11.50
N GLU A 20 -6.57 2.66 12.70
CA GLU A 20 -7.14 3.20 13.95
C GLU A 20 -7.21 4.73 13.92
N ALA A 21 -6.24 5.38 13.28
CA ALA A 21 -6.24 6.83 13.06
C ALA A 21 -7.17 7.30 11.92
N GLY A 22 -7.89 6.39 11.25
CA GLY A 22 -8.80 6.74 10.15
C GLY A 22 -8.09 7.29 8.90
N GLN A 23 -6.82 6.96 8.72
CA GLN A 23 -6.00 7.46 7.62
C GLN A 23 -6.25 6.69 6.31
N LEU A 24 -5.95 7.34 5.19
CA LEU A 24 -5.83 6.70 3.89
C LEU A 24 -4.36 6.55 3.49
N LEU A 25 -4.10 5.50 2.73
CA LEU A 25 -2.77 5.22 2.18
C LEU A 25 -2.80 5.47 0.69
N GLU A 26 -2.10 6.52 0.27
CA GLU A 26 -1.90 6.86 -1.13
C GLU A 26 -0.61 6.23 -1.63
N VAL A 27 -0.73 5.38 -2.63
CA VAL A 27 0.38 4.69 -3.27
C VAL A 27 0.51 5.21 -4.70
N THR A 28 1.64 5.86 -4.99
CA THR A 28 1.90 6.49 -6.28
C THR A 28 3.12 5.86 -6.93
N CYS A 29 2.98 5.48 -8.20
CA CYS A 29 4.13 5.15 -9.04
C CYS A 29 4.75 6.44 -9.57
N GLN A 30 5.96 6.78 -9.16
CA GLN A 30 6.66 7.99 -9.60
C GLN A 30 7.08 7.94 -11.08
N PHE A 31 7.12 6.74 -11.69
CA PHE A 31 7.43 6.56 -13.11
C PHE A 31 6.24 6.92 -14.02
N CYS A 32 5.11 6.22 -13.90
CA CYS A 32 3.95 6.44 -14.77
C CYS A 32 2.86 7.36 -14.16
N ARG A 33 3.10 7.88 -12.96
CA ARG A 33 2.25 8.82 -12.20
C ARG A 33 0.86 8.30 -11.86
N THR A 34 0.63 6.99 -11.94
CA THR A 34 -0.62 6.39 -11.48
C THR A 34 -0.66 6.35 -9.95
N THR A 35 -1.77 6.84 -9.38
CA THR A 35 -2.01 6.90 -7.93
C THR A 35 -3.22 6.07 -7.57
N TYR A 36 -3.08 5.25 -6.51
CA TYR A 36 -4.17 4.51 -5.91
C TYR A 36 -4.24 4.80 -4.42
N ARG A 37 -5.46 4.95 -3.89
CA ARG A 37 -5.69 5.12 -2.46
C ARG A 37 -6.31 3.85 -1.91
N TYR A 38 -5.89 3.46 -0.72
CA TYR A 38 -6.35 2.25 -0.04
C TYR A 38 -6.73 2.58 1.40
N PHE A 39 -7.71 1.86 1.93
CA PHE A 39 -7.91 1.81 3.36
C PHE A 39 -6.92 0.81 3.99
N PRO A 40 -6.27 1.16 5.10
CA PRO A 40 -5.36 0.25 5.80
C PRO A 40 -6.01 -1.10 6.16
N ARG A 41 -7.26 -1.13 6.65
CA ARG A 41 -8.02 -2.38 6.88
C ARG A 41 -8.12 -3.32 5.70
N ASP A 42 -8.14 -2.80 4.47
CA ASP A 42 -8.21 -3.64 3.27
C ASP A 42 -6.83 -4.27 2.99
N LEU A 43 -5.74 -3.53 3.23
CA LEU A 43 -4.38 -4.05 3.10
C LEU A 43 -4.03 -5.05 4.21
N LEU A 44 -4.53 -4.87 5.42
CA LEU A 44 -4.37 -5.82 6.54
C LEU A 44 -4.97 -7.20 6.27
N LYS A 45 -5.89 -7.33 5.30
CA LYS A 45 -6.41 -8.63 4.85
C LYS A 45 -5.48 -9.33 3.86
N LEU A 46 -4.51 -8.61 3.28
CA LEU A 46 -3.59 -9.10 2.24
C LEU A 46 -2.18 -9.34 2.77
N THR A 47 -1.81 -8.69 3.86
CA THR A 47 -0.45 -8.77 4.43
C THR A 47 -0.48 -8.60 5.94
N ALA A 48 0.59 -9.03 6.61
CA ALA A 48 0.76 -8.83 8.04
C ALA A 48 0.82 -7.34 8.40
N ASN A 49 0.62 -7.01 9.67
CA ASN A 49 0.85 -5.65 10.14
C ASN A 49 2.34 -5.29 9.97
N VAL A 50 2.63 -4.33 9.11
CA VAL A 50 3.99 -3.86 8.82
C VAL A 50 4.08 -2.35 9.03
N SER A 51 5.30 -1.87 9.29
CA SER A 51 5.59 -0.44 9.28
C SER A 51 5.35 0.15 7.89
N LEU A 52 4.85 1.38 7.84
CA LEU A 52 4.49 2.03 6.58
C LEU A 52 5.69 2.30 5.66
N ASP A 53 6.90 2.41 6.20
CA ASP A 53 8.12 2.56 5.39
C ASP A 53 8.46 1.31 4.57
N ARG A 54 8.00 0.12 5.00
CA ARG A 54 8.21 -1.17 4.32
C ARG A 54 7.08 -1.56 3.37
N LEU A 55 5.99 -0.80 3.39
CA LEU A 55 4.81 -1.10 2.59
C LEU A 55 4.99 -0.82 1.09
N PRO A 56 5.68 0.25 0.63
CA PRO A 56 5.84 0.54 -0.80
C PRO A 56 6.48 -0.60 -1.59
N SER A 57 7.48 -1.28 -1.02
CA SER A 57 8.20 -2.38 -1.68
C SER A 57 7.36 -3.64 -1.89
N ARG A 58 6.12 -3.68 -1.37
CA ARG A 58 5.17 -4.78 -1.58
C ARG A 58 4.22 -4.52 -2.75
N PHE A 59 4.25 -3.31 -3.33
CA PHE A 59 3.40 -2.95 -4.45
C PHE A 59 4.13 -3.08 -5.78
N HIS A 60 3.39 -3.54 -6.78
CA HIS A 60 3.71 -3.34 -8.19
C HIS A 60 2.71 -2.36 -8.79
N CYS A 61 3.19 -1.47 -9.65
CA CYS A 61 2.32 -0.57 -10.38
C CYS A 61 1.44 -1.36 -11.35
N GLN A 62 0.11 -1.28 -11.21
CA GLN A 62 -0.80 -2.00 -12.11
C GLN A 62 -0.77 -1.55 -13.58
N ARG A 63 -0.19 -0.39 -13.87
CA ARG A 63 -0.07 0.13 -15.24
C ARG A 63 1.23 -0.27 -15.93
N CYS A 64 2.36 -0.26 -15.20
CA CYS A 64 3.69 -0.48 -15.80
C CYS A 64 4.48 -1.63 -15.15
N ASP A 65 3.87 -2.33 -14.18
CA ASP A 65 4.39 -3.48 -13.44
C ASP A 65 5.68 -3.26 -12.63
N ARG A 66 6.12 -2.01 -12.52
CA ARG A 66 7.32 -1.62 -11.76
C ARG A 66 7.05 -1.50 -10.26
N ALA A 67 7.99 -1.95 -9.44
CA ALA A 67 7.95 -1.87 -7.97
C ALA A 67 8.94 -0.85 -7.38
N ASP A 68 10.01 -0.51 -8.12
CA ASP A 68 11.09 0.38 -7.71
C ASP A 68 10.70 1.86 -7.60
N TYR A 69 9.63 2.26 -8.29
CA TYR A 69 9.12 3.64 -8.27
C TYR A 69 7.90 3.84 -7.37
N MET A 70 7.58 2.88 -6.50
CA MET A 70 6.42 2.96 -5.63
C MET A 70 6.72 3.81 -4.39
N VAL A 71 5.91 4.84 -4.16
CA VAL A 71 5.99 5.72 -2.99
C VAL A 71 4.66 5.69 -2.25
N LEU A 72 4.73 5.74 -0.92
CA LEU A 72 3.58 5.80 -0.03
C LEU A 72 3.50 7.18 0.63
N THR A 73 2.31 7.76 0.60
CA THR A 73 1.93 8.97 1.34
C THR A 73 0.75 8.64 2.23
N VAL A 74 0.82 9.06 3.49
CA VAL A 74 -0.28 8.96 4.44
C VAL A 74 -1.15 10.20 4.32
N VAL A 75 -2.43 9.99 4.03
CA VAL A 75 -3.43 11.04 3.87
C VAL A 75 -4.34 11.03 5.09
N GLN A 76 -4.39 12.16 5.80
CA GLN A 76 -5.39 12.38 6.84
C GLN A 76 -6.69 12.81 6.19
N LEU A 77 -7.78 12.15 6.54
CA LEU A 77 -9.12 12.52 6.08
C LEU A 77 -9.70 13.58 7.01
N TRP A 78 -10.01 14.75 6.47
CA TRP A 78 -10.85 15.73 7.16
C TRP A 78 -12.32 15.51 6.76
N GLY A 79 -13.26 15.80 7.66
CA GLY A 79 -14.68 15.47 7.43
C GLY A 79 -15.27 16.02 6.13
N SER A 80 -14.75 17.13 5.62
CA SER A 80 -15.14 17.75 4.34
C SER A 80 -14.63 17.02 3.08
N GLU A 81 -13.68 16.08 3.23
CA GLU A 81 -13.08 15.30 2.15
C GLU A 81 -13.70 13.90 2.02
N TYR A 82 -14.50 13.49 3.00
CA TYR A 82 -15.19 12.21 2.98
C TYR A 82 -16.13 12.14 1.76
N GLY A 83 -15.97 11.09 0.94
CA GLY A 83 -16.72 10.89 -0.30
C GLY A 83 -16.19 11.61 -1.54
N LYS A 84 -15.15 12.46 -1.43
CA LYS A 84 -14.57 13.18 -2.58
C LYS A 84 -13.35 12.49 -3.19
N LEU A 85 -12.64 11.68 -2.41
CA LEU A 85 -11.43 11.01 -2.85
C LEU A 85 -11.75 9.64 -3.47
N PRO A 86 -11.24 9.32 -4.68
CA PRO A 86 -11.38 7.98 -5.23
C PRO A 86 -10.51 7.02 -4.42
N VAL A 87 -11.13 5.98 -3.86
CA VAL A 87 -10.47 4.94 -3.08
C VAL A 87 -10.76 3.56 -3.64
N ARG A 88 -9.73 2.73 -3.74
CA ARG A 88 -9.85 1.34 -4.15
C ARG A 88 -10.24 0.49 -2.95
N ARG A 89 -11.36 -0.23 -3.09
CA ARG A 89 -11.89 -1.16 -2.08
C ARG A 89 -11.53 -2.58 -2.44
N LEU A 90 -11.17 -3.37 -1.42
CA LEU A 90 -11.00 -4.80 -1.60
C LEU A 90 -12.38 -5.48 -1.64
N VAL A 91 -12.74 -6.05 -2.80
CA VAL A 91 -14.03 -6.73 -3.01
C VAL A 91 -13.95 -8.23 -2.72
N LYS A 92 -12.88 -8.89 -3.21
CA LYS A 92 -12.65 -10.33 -3.05
C LYS A 92 -11.16 -10.63 -3.18
N ILE A 93 -10.69 -11.66 -2.48
CA ILE A 93 -9.37 -12.28 -2.67
C ILE A 93 -9.57 -13.62 -3.36
N ASN A 94 -8.89 -13.83 -4.49
CA ASN A 94 -8.86 -15.13 -5.17
C ASN A 94 -7.49 -15.76 -4.94
N THR A 95 -7.44 -16.91 -4.24
CA THR A 95 -6.21 -17.68 -4.05
C THR A 95 -6.02 -18.66 -5.19
N VAL A 96 -4.95 -18.50 -5.96
CA VAL A 96 -4.61 -19.41 -7.07
C VAL A 96 -3.54 -20.40 -6.60
N LYS A 97 -3.78 -21.70 -6.77
CA LYS A 97 -2.77 -22.73 -6.54
C LYS A 97 -1.79 -22.72 -7.72
N LYS A 98 -0.52 -22.39 -7.47
CA LYS A 98 0.54 -22.41 -8.49
C LYS A 98 1.42 -23.64 -8.27
N PRO A 99 1.39 -24.66 -9.15
CA PRO A 99 2.28 -25.81 -9.04
C PRO A 99 3.73 -25.37 -9.29
N ILE A 100 4.66 -25.95 -8.53
CA ILE A 100 6.09 -25.84 -8.74
C ILE A 100 6.54 -27.22 -9.21
N TRP A 101 7.09 -27.28 -10.41
CA TRP A 101 7.58 -28.52 -11.02
C TRP A 101 9.10 -28.55 -10.86
N GLU A 102 9.63 -29.72 -10.54
CA GLU A 102 11.04 -30.02 -10.62
C GLU A 102 11.23 -31.03 -11.75
N ASP A 103 12.12 -30.71 -12.69
CA ASP A 103 12.45 -31.60 -13.79
C ASP A 103 13.48 -32.63 -13.29
N GLY A 104 13.17 -33.92 -13.43
CA GLY A 104 14.01 -35.04 -13.01
C GLY A 104 13.98 -36.20 -14.00
N VAL A 105 14.75 -37.25 -13.71
CA VAL A 105 14.81 -38.49 -14.50
C VAL A 105 14.41 -39.66 -13.59
N LEU A 106 13.65 -40.63 -14.14
CA LEU A 106 13.10 -41.80 -13.42
C LEU A 106 14.19 -42.77 -12.93
#